data_AF-A0A9D1C5Z1-F1
#
_entry.id   AF-A0A9D1C5Z1-F1
#
_cell.length_a   1.000
_cell.length_b   1.000
_cell.length_c   1.000
_cell.angle_alpha   90.00
_cell.angle_beta   90.00
_cell.angle_gamma   90.00
#
_symmetry.space_group_name_H-M   'P 1'
#
loop_
_entity.id
_entity.type
_entity.pdbx_description
1 polymer ?
#
loop_
_entity_poly.entity_id
_entity_poly.type
_entity_poly.pdbx_seq_one_letter_code
_entity_poly.pdbx_strand_id
1 'polypeptide(L)' 'MKDKHLKNLVRQKLDAFIRQSTSSAPHIIMTIFGISVLPYGEEIWLGSLAKLLKPLGINERLVRTSVFRLTKDSWLKGNK' A
#
# COMPACT_ATOMS: atom_id res chain seq x y z
N MET A 1 -6.21 16.19 22.95
CA MET A 1 -6.50 17.23 21.92
C MET A 1 -5.51 17.22 20.74
N LYS A 2 -4.20 17.06 20.97
CA LYS A 2 -3.16 16.98 19.91
C LYS A 2 -3.34 15.85 18.87
N ASP A 3 -3.83 14.69 19.33
CA ASP A 3 -3.99 13.47 18.52
C ASP A 3 -5.02 13.61 17.37
N LYS A 4 -6.12 14.31 17.64
CA LYS A 4 -7.20 14.55 16.66
C LYS A 4 -6.76 15.51 15.55
N HIS A 5 -5.94 16.50 15.89
CA HIS A 5 -5.41 17.44 14.91
C HIS A 5 -4.42 16.76 13.96
N LEU A 6 -3.52 15.93 14.49
CA LEU A 6 -2.54 15.20 13.68
C LEU A 6 -3.25 14.23 12.72
N LYS A 7 -4.23 13.48 13.20
CA LYS A 7 -5.05 12.59 12.37
C LYS A 7 -5.75 13.33 11.23
N ASN A 8 -6.28 14.51 11.50
CA ASN A 8 -6.92 15.33 10.47
C ASN A 8 -5.91 15.88 9.45
N LEU A 9 -4.71 16.28 9.89
CA LEU A 9 -3.67 16.79 9.00
C LEU A 9 -3.15 15.67 8.07
N VAL A 10 -2.91 14.48 8.62
CA VAL A 10 -2.52 13.30 7.85
C VAL A 10 -3.59 12.99 6.81
N ARG A 11 -4.88 12.95 7.19
CA ARG A 11 -5.98 12.72 6.25
C ARG A 11 -6.03 13.76 5.13
N GLN A 12 -5.93 15.05 5.44
CA GLN A 12 -5.94 16.09 4.42
C GLN A 12 -4.79 15.96 3.42
N LYS A 13 -3.58 15.68 3.92
CA LYS A 13 -2.40 15.44 3.06
C LYS A 13 -2.57 14.18 2.22
N LEU A 14 -3.15 13.12 2.80
CA LEU A 14 -3.45 11.88 2.12
C LEU A 14 -4.46 12.08 0.99
N ASP A 15 -5.55 12.77 1.27
CA ASP A 15 -6.61 13.03 0.28
C ASP A 15 -6.11 13.94 -0.84
N ALA A 16 -5.22 14.90 -0.53
CA ALA A 16 -4.57 15.73 -1.54
C ALA A 16 -3.64 14.88 -2.44
N PHE A 17 -2.85 13.99 -1.84
CA PHE A 17 -1.99 13.08 -2.59
C PHE A 17 -2.80 12.16 -3.51
N ILE A 18 -3.82 11.48 -2.99
CA ILE A 18 -4.68 10.57 -3.77
C ILE A 18 -5.32 11.28 -4.97
N ARG A 19 -5.77 12.53 -4.78
CA ARG A 19 -6.39 13.32 -5.87
C ARG A 19 -5.40 13.72 -6.97
N GLN A 20 -4.12 13.84 -6.64
CA GLN A 20 -3.09 14.30 -7.56
C GLN A 20 -2.33 13.14 -8.21
N SER A 21 -2.31 11.99 -7.56
CA SER A 21 -1.66 10.78 -8.06
C SER A 21 -2.62 9.93 -8.90
N THR A 22 -2.32 9.76 -10.18
CA THR A 22 -2.93 8.71 -11.04
C THR A 22 -2.40 7.31 -10.71
N SER A 23 -1.70 7.16 -9.58
CA SER A 23 -0.87 6.00 -9.27
C SER A 23 -1.71 4.73 -9.13
N SER A 24 -1.44 3.78 -10.00
CA SER A 24 -2.05 2.45 -9.94
C SER A 24 -1.59 1.72 -8.67
N ALA A 25 -2.49 0.97 -8.04
CA ALA A 25 -2.20 0.18 -6.85
C ALA A 25 -0.91 -0.68 -6.94
N PRO A 26 -0.53 -1.28 -8.09
CA PRO A 26 0.74 -1.98 -8.24
C PRO A 26 1.98 -1.13 -7.94
N HIS A 27 2.02 0.15 -8.36
CA HIS A 27 3.17 1.02 -8.12
C HIS A 27 3.34 1.32 -6.63
N ILE A 28 2.24 1.63 -5.93
CA ILE A 28 2.28 1.88 -4.48
C ILE A 28 2.75 0.64 -3.73
N ILE A 29 2.26 -0.53 -4.12
CA ILE A 29 2.70 -1.81 -3.54
C ILE A 29 4.21 -2.00 -3.78
N MET A 30 4.71 -1.80 -4.99
CA MET A 30 6.14 -1.92 -5.30
C MET A 30 7.00 -0.96 -4.47
N THR A 31 6.58 0.30 -4.33
CA THR A 31 7.30 1.29 -3.50
C THR A 31 7.37 0.86 -2.05
N ILE A 32 6.26 0.41 -1.45
CA ILE A 32 6.23 -0.07 -0.06
C ILE A 32 7.17 -1.26 0.12
N PHE A 33 7.16 -2.20 -0.83
CA PHE A 33 8.07 -3.35 -0.79
C PHE A 33 9.54 -2.89 -0.87
N GLY A 34 9.87 -1.96 -1.75
CA GLY A 34 11.24 -1.44 -1.92
C GLY A 34 11.77 -0.70 -0.69
N ILE A 35 10.95 0.14 -0.05
CA ILE A 35 11.42 0.99 1.06
C ILE A 35 11.30 0.35 2.43
N SER A 36 10.38 -0.61 2.62
CA SER A 36 10.02 -1.11 3.96
C SER A 36 10.05 -2.61 4.11
N VAL A 37 10.02 -3.39 3.03
CA VAL A 37 9.99 -4.86 3.12
C VAL A 37 11.36 -5.44 2.79
N LEU A 38 11.97 -4.99 1.68
CA LEU A 38 13.28 -5.46 1.22
C LEU A 38 14.41 -5.23 2.24
N PRO A 39 14.52 -4.07 2.94
CA PRO A 39 15.62 -3.84 3.88
C PRO A 39 15.64 -4.76 5.10
N TYR A 40 14.47 -5.28 5.49
CA TYR A 40 14.34 -6.14 6.68
C TYR A 40 14.23 -7.63 6.31
N GLY A 41 14.20 -7.97 5.01
CA GLY A 41 14.10 -9.35 4.54
C GLY A 41 12.78 -10.04 4.93
N GLU A 42 11.79 -9.27 5.38
CA GLU A 42 10.55 -9.82 5.93
C GLU A 42 9.48 -10.02 4.85
N GLU A 43 8.53 -10.89 5.14
CA GLU A 43 7.33 -11.10 4.33
C GLU A 43 6.19 -10.25 4.89
N ILE A 44 5.33 -9.72 4.02
CA ILE A 44 4.12 -9.04 4.45
C ILE A 44 2.89 -9.90 4.16
N TRP A 45 2.08 -10.11 5.20
CA TRP A 45 0.78 -10.74 5.06
C TRP A 45 -0.13 -9.91 4.16
N LEU A 46 -0.76 -10.55 3.17
CA LEU A 46 -1.64 -9.87 2.21
C LEU A 46 -2.79 -9.10 2.89
N GLY A 47 -3.34 -9.64 3.97
CA GLY A 47 -4.37 -8.98 4.77
C GLY A 47 -3.87 -7.73 5.50
N SER A 48 -2.62 -7.72 5.94
CA SER A 48 -1.97 -6.55 6.56
C SER A 48 -1.67 -5.48 5.52
N LEU A 49 -1.19 -5.87 4.33
CA LEU A 49 -1.02 -4.96 3.20
C LEU A 49 -2.36 -4.32 2.78
N ALA A 50 -3.44 -5.09 2.70
CA ALA A 50 -4.77 -4.56 2.40
C ALA A 50 -5.26 -3.55 3.44
N LYS A 51 -5.01 -3.81 4.73
CA LYS A 51 -5.34 -2.86 5.82
C LYS A 51 -4.51 -1.58 5.74
N LEU A 52 -3.21 -1.69 5.44
CA LEU A 52 -2.30 -0.56 5.28
C LEU A 52 -2.71 0.35 4.12
N LEU A 53 -3.19 -0.23 3.02
CA LEU A 53 -3.58 0.50 1.81
C LEU A 53 -5.02 1.02 1.83
N LYS A 54 -5.87 0.54 2.75
CA LYS A 54 -7.27 0.98 2.86
C LYS A 54 -7.44 2.49 3.05
N PRO A 55 -6.65 3.20 3.88
CA PRO A 55 -6.73 4.65 4.00
C PRO A 55 -6.35 5.41 2.72
N LEU A 56 -5.60 4.77 1.80
CA LEU A 56 -5.24 5.33 0.50
C LEU A 56 -6.36 5.19 -0.55
N GLY A 57 -7.55 4.69 -0.15
CA GLY A 57 -8.65 4.42 -1.07
C GLY A 57 -8.47 3.14 -1.90
N ILE A 58 -7.43 2.35 -1.65
CA ILE A 58 -7.18 1.09 -2.34
C ILE A 58 -7.91 -0.02 -1.58
N ASN A 59 -8.95 -0.57 -2.21
CA ASN A 59 -9.71 -1.67 -1.63
C ASN A 59 -8.96 -3.02 -1.74
N GLU A 60 -9.34 -3.97 -0.90
CA GLU A 60 -8.69 -5.29 -0.83
C GLU A 60 -8.71 -6.04 -2.18
N ARG A 61 -9.78 -5.91 -2.96
CA ARG A 61 -9.87 -6.53 -4.29
C ARG A 61 -8.76 -6.02 -5.22
N LEU A 62 -8.55 -4.71 -5.27
CA LEU A 62 -7.49 -4.09 -6.05
C LEU A 62 -6.11 -4.50 -5.55
N VAL A 63 -5.90 -4.60 -4.24
CA VAL A 63 -4.64 -5.11 -3.66
C VAL A 63 -4.36 -6.53 -4.13
N ARG A 64 -5.34 -7.45 -3.99
CA ARG A 64 -5.19 -8.85 -4.42
C ARG A 64 -4.90 -8.97 -5.91
N THR A 65 -5.64 -8.26 -6.76
CA THR A 65 -5.39 -8.26 -8.21
C THR A 65 -4.01 -7.70 -8.56
N SER A 66 -3.57 -6.64 -7.86
CA SER A 66 -2.27 -6.01 -8.11
C SER A 66 -1.12 -6.90 -7.65
N VAL A 67 -1.21 -7.50 -6.46
CA VAL A 67 -0.23 -8.47 -5.96
C VAL A 67 -0.15 -9.68 -6.89
N PHE A 68 -1.29 -10.22 -7.31
CA PHE A 68 -1.31 -11.35 -8.25
C PHE A 68 -0.61 -11.02 -9.58
N ARG A 69 -0.86 -9.82 -10.13
CA ARG A 69 -0.15 -9.35 -11.35
C ARG A 69 1.35 -9.23 -11.10
N LEU A 70 1.76 -8.60 -10.00
CA LEU A 70 3.17 -8.45 -9.63
C LEU A 70 3.85 -9.81 -9.39
N THR A 71 3.15 -10.81 -8.85
CA THR A 71 3.67 -12.17 -8.74
C THR A 71 3.81 -12.84 -10.10
N LYS A 72 2.82 -12.69 -10.98
CA LYS A 72 2.88 -13.22 -12.35
C LYS A 72 4.05 -12.64 -13.15
N ASP A 73 4.29 -11.34 -12.98
CA ASP A 73 5.37 -10.60 -13.61
C ASP A 73 6.73 -10.79 -12.88
N SER A 74 6.80 -11.71 -11.91
CA SER A 74 8.00 -12.06 -11.14
C SER A 74 8.62 -10.94 -10.29
N TRP A 75 7.88 -9.86 -10.04
CA TRP A 75 8.29 -8.78 -9.14
C TRP A 75 8.14 -9.16 -7.66
N LEU A 76 7.14 -9.98 -7.33
CA LEU A 76 6.87 -10.46 -5.97
C LEU A 76 6.82 -12.00 -5.96
N LYS A 77 7.09 -12.59 -4.80
CA LYS A 77 6.89 -14.04 -4.56
C LYS A 77 5.88 -14.22 -3.45
N GLY A 78 4.93 -15.13 -3.66
CA GLY A 78 4.06 -15.59 -2.59
C GLY A 78 4.76 -16.72 -1.84
N ASN A 79 4.86 -16.60 -0.53
CA ASN A 79 5.19 -17.74 0.32
C ASN A 79 3.93 -18.56 0.59
N LYS A 80 4.07 -19.89 0.71
CA LYS A 80 2.96 -20.82 0.96
C LYS A 80 2.83 -21.14 2.43
#